data_AF-A0A963MD90-F1
#
_entry.id   AF-A0A963MD90-F1
#
_cell.length_a   1.000
_cell.length_b   1.000
_cell.length_c   1.000
_cell.angle_alpha   90.00
_cell.angle_beta   90.00
_cell.angle_gamma   90.00
#
_symmetry.space_group_name_H-M   'P 1'
#
loop_
_entity.id
_entity.type
_entity.pdbx_description
1 polymer ?
#
loop_
_entity_poly.entity_id
_entity_poly.type
_entity_poly.pdbx_seq_one_letter_code
_entity_poly.pdbx_strand_id
1 'polypeptide(L)' 'EINHAQQLVPGSTIVVPVKQDKRLSELLDQDSYSYQYAISYLGGNDIHDLARSYKRVRKALPFKFAPISETTSMA' A
#
# COMPACT_ATOMS: atom_id res chain seq x y z
N GLU A 1 -9.36 8.43 4.44
CA GLU A 1 -8.38 8.54 3.34
C GLU A 1 -8.47 7.37 2.36
N ILE A 2 -8.43 6.11 2.80
CA ILE A 2 -8.65 4.94 1.92
C ILE A 2 -9.98 5.03 1.15
N ASN A 3 -11.07 5.38 1.84
CA ASN A 3 -12.38 5.58 1.20
C ASN A 3 -12.33 6.65 0.08
N HIS A 4 -11.58 7.72 0.29
CA HIS A 4 -11.41 8.76 -0.72
C HIS A 4 -10.64 8.23 -1.93
N ALA A 5 -9.54 7.50 -1.70
CA ALA A 5 -8.78 6.87 -2.77
C ALA A 5 -9.63 5.90 -3.60
N GLN A 6 -10.51 5.10 -2.97
CA GLN A 6 -11.45 4.22 -3.68
C GLN A 6 -12.48 4.99 -4.52
N GLN A 7 -12.94 6.15 -4.04
CA GLN A 7 -13.89 6.99 -4.78
C GLN A 7 -13.29 7.64 -6.04
N LEU A 8 -11.95 7.77 -6.13
CA LEU A 8 -11.29 8.31 -7.32
C LEU A 8 -11.37 7.38 -8.54
N VAL A 9 -11.64 6.09 -8.30
CA VAL A 9 -11.80 5.08 -9.36
C VAL A 9 -13.00 4.21 -8.98
N PRO A 10 -14.20 4.50 -9.52
CA PRO A 10 -15.40 3.72 -9.23
C PRO A 10 -15.18 2.22 -9.47
N GLY A 11 -15.61 1.39 -8.52
CA GLY A 11 -15.41 -0.06 -8.57
C GLY A 11 -14.02 -0.54 -8.12
N SER A 12 -13.13 0.35 -7.69
CA SER A 12 -11.86 -0.05 -7.10
C SER A 12 -12.01 -0.53 -5.66
N THR A 13 -11.15 -1.47 -5.27
CA THR A 13 -11.02 -1.96 -3.89
C THR A 13 -9.57 -1.80 -3.46
N ILE A 14 -9.36 -1.19 -2.29
CA ILE A 14 -8.04 -1.01 -1.70
C ILE A 14 -8.01 -1.77 -0.37
N VAL A 15 -7.11 -2.73 -0.25
CA VAL A 15 -6.90 -3.54 0.95
C VAL A 15 -5.59 -3.13 1.59
N VAL A 16 -5.62 -2.81 2.88
CA VAL A 16 -4.44 -2.45 3.68
C VAL A 16 -4.25 -3.52 4.75
N PRO A 17 -3.40 -4.54 4.52
CA PRO A 17 -3.23 -5.65 5.46
C PRO A 17 -2.37 -5.30 6.68
N VAL A 18 -1.72 -4.13 6.66
CA VAL A 18 -0.82 -3.66 7.72
C VAL A 18 -1.57 -2.79 8.73
N LYS A 19 -1.16 -2.86 9.99
CA LYS A 19 -1.58 -1.92 11.04
C LYS A 19 -0.49 -0.88 11.30
N GLN A 20 -0.87 0.29 11.78
CA GLN A 20 0.10 1.31 12.19
C GLN A 20 1.14 0.72 13.16
N ASP A 21 2.38 1.18 13.03
CA ASP A 21 3.52 0.79 13.86
C ASP A 21 3.94 -0.69 13.77
N LYS A 22 3.41 -1.43 12.78
CA LYS A 22 3.88 -2.77 12.45
C LYS A 22 5.04 -2.75 11.49
N ARG A 23 6.04 -3.60 11.77
CA ARG A 23 7.17 -3.83 10.88
C ARG A 23 6.70 -4.63 9.67
N LEU A 24 6.92 -4.12 8.46
CA LEU A 24 6.42 -4.75 7.24
C LEU A 24 6.98 -6.16 7.01
N SER A 25 8.21 -6.42 7.43
CA SER A 25 8.84 -7.74 7.32
C SER A 25 8.20 -8.81 8.21
N GLU A 26 7.32 -8.44 9.14
CA GLU A 26 6.57 -9.38 10.00
C GLU A 26 5.22 -9.77 9.39
N LEU A 27 4.82 -9.14 8.28
CA LEU A 27 3.61 -9.53 7.57
C LEU A 27 3.85 -10.87 6.87
N LEU A 28 2.78 -11.65 6.74
CA LEU A 28 2.79 -12.87 5.94
C LEU A 28 2.95 -12.52 4.45
N ASP A 29 3.44 -13.49 3.68
CA ASP A 29 3.54 -13.45 2.21
C ASP A 29 4.33 -12.25 1.66
N GLN A 30 5.38 -11.83 2.36
CA GLN A 30 6.31 -10.81 1.89
C GLN A 30 7.43 -11.43 1.05
N ASP A 31 7.92 -10.66 0.08
CA ASP A 31 9.09 -11.03 -0.71
C ASP A 31 10.38 -10.70 0.07
N SER A 32 11.45 -11.47 -0.15
CA SER A 32 12.76 -11.23 0.48
C SER A 32 13.38 -9.88 0.14
N TYR A 33 12.99 -9.25 -0.97
CA TYR A 33 13.57 -8.00 -1.46
C TYR A 33 12.58 -6.83 -1.51
N SER A 34 11.30 -7.05 -1.16
CA SER A 34 10.31 -5.98 -1.16
C SER A 34 9.16 -6.24 -0.20
N TYR A 35 8.55 -5.16 0.28
CA TYR A 35 7.41 -5.25 1.17
C TYR A 35 6.13 -4.68 0.53
N GLN A 36 5.03 -5.42 0.70
CA GLN A 36 3.69 -5.01 0.33
C GLN A 36 2.95 -4.44 1.54
N TYR A 37 2.55 -3.17 1.46
CA TYR A 37 1.79 -2.48 2.51
C TYR A 37 0.32 -2.24 2.13
N ALA A 38 -0.03 -2.37 0.85
CA ALA A 38 -1.39 -2.24 0.35
C ALA A 38 -1.56 -3.00 -0.98
N ILE A 39 -2.78 -3.43 -1.25
CA ILE A 39 -3.21 -4.03 -2.52
C ILE A 39 -4.31 -3.15 -3.10
N SER A 40 -4.20 -2.79 -4.38
CA SER A 40 -5.22 -2.03 -5.10
C SER A 40 -5.76 -2.84 -6.27
N TYR A 41 -7.03 -3.22 -6.21
CA TYR A 41 -7.76 -3.83 -7.32
C TYR A 41 -8.39 -2.71 -8.15
N LEU A 42 -7.93 -2.57 -9.39
CA LEU A 42 -8.29 -1.46 -10.26
C LEU A 42 -8.79 -1.98 -11.61
N GLY A 43 -9.82 -1.34 -12.15
CA GLY A 43 -10.27 -1.50 -13.53
C GLY A 43 -9.76 -0.37 -14.42
N GLY A 44 -9.66 -0.66 -15.72
CA GLY A 44 -9.39 0.31 -16.78
C GLY A 44 -9.83 -0.24 -18.12
N ASN A 45 -10.25 0.65 -19.03
CA ASN A 45 -10.69 0.23 -20.38
C ASN A 45 -9.52 -0.24 -21.27
N ASP A 46 -8.31 0.24 -20.96
CA ASP A 46 -7.06 -0.15 -21.58
C ASP A 46 -5.90 0.01 -20.58
N ILE A 47 -4.69 -0.37 -21.00
CA ILE A 47 -3.50 -0.32 -20.14
C ILE A 47 -3.12 1.11 -19.72
N HIS A 48 -3.35 2.11 -20.57
CA HIS A 48 -3.06 3.50 -20.24
C HIS A 48 -4.05 4.04 -19.22
N ASP A 49 -5.32 3.63 -19.32
CA ASP A 49 -6.35 3.96 -18.36
C ASP A 49 -6.11 3.33 -16.99
N LEU A 50 -5.73 2.05 -16.97
CA LEU A 50 -5.33 1.37 -15.74
C LEU A 50 -4.15 2.07 -15.07
N ALA A 51 -3.13 2.47 -15.84
CA ALA A 51 -1.98 3.21 -15.34
C ALA A 51 -2.37 4.58 -14.76
N ARG A 52 -3.32 5.30 -15.39
CA ARG A 52 -3.86 6.57 -14.86
C ARG A 52 -4.63 6.36 -13.57
N SER A 53 -5.49 5.33 -13.51
CA SER A 53 -6.23 4.93 -12.31
C SER A 53 -5.27 4.62 -11.16
N TYR A 54 -4.23 3.83 -11.40
CA TYR A 54 -3.20 3.53 -10.42
C TYR A 54 -2.50 4.79 -9.89
N LYS A 55 -2.11 5.70 -10.79
CA LYS A 55 -1.46 6.96 -10.40
C LYS A 55 -2.37 7.84 -9.53
N ARG A 56 -3.67 7.92 -9.81
CA ARG A 56 -4.64 8.67 -8.99
C ARG A 56 -4.76 8.07 -7.59
N VAL A 57 -5.01 6.76 -7.51
CA VAL A 57 -5.17 6.03 -6.23
C VAL A 57 -3.90 6.15 -5.39
N ARG A 58 -2.73 5.84 -5.98
CA ARG A 58 -1.44 5.90 -5.27
C ARG A 58 -1.15 7.28 -4.69
N LYS A 59 -1.47 8.36 -5.40
CA LYS A 59 -1.25 9.73 -4.91
C LYS A 59 -2.15 10.12 -3.73
N ALA A 60 -3.32 9.51 -3.62
CA ALA A 60 -4.27 9.80 -2.55
C ALA A 60 -4.01 8.98 -1.28
N LEU A 61 -3.15 7.96 -1.35
CA LEU A 61 -2.80 7.10 -0.23
C LEU A 61 -1.68 7.75 0.61
N PRO A 62 -1.94 8.10 1.89
CA PRO A 62 -1.05 8.97 2.67
C PRO A 62 -0.05 8.18 3.52
N PHE A 63 0.44 7.04 3.02
CA PHE A 63 1.34 6.18 3.79
C PHE A 63 2.68 6.86 4.07
N LYS A 64 3.14 6.74 5.31
CA LYS A 64 4.43 7.22 5.79
C LYS A 64 5.14 6.06 6.47
N PHE A 65 6.46 5.99 6.29
CA PHE A 65 7.29 4.92 6.84
C PHE A 65 8.37 5.54 7.72
N ALA A 66 8.58 4.95 8.90
CA ALA A 66 9.71 5.25 9.74
C ALA A 66 10.87 4.27 9.42
N PRO A 67 12.14 4.70 9.55
CA PRO A 67 13.26 3.78 9.50
C PRO A 67 13.19 2.80 10.68
N ILE A 68 13.83 1.64 10.52
CA ILE A 68 13.99 0.70 11.63
C ILE A 68 14.99 1.32 12.59
N SER A 69 14.56 1.63 13.82
CA SER A 69 15.49 1.90 14.91
C SER A 69 16.05 0.57 15.38
N GLU A 70 17.35 0.34 15.22
CA GLU A 70 18.01 -0.79 15.85
C GLU A 70 17.87 -0.63 17.37
N THR A 71 16.93 -1.35 17.96
CA THR A 71 17.00 -1.61 19.40
C THR A 71 18.10 -2.64 19.54
N THR A 72 19.34 -2.18 19.74
CA THR A 72 20.43 -3.04 20.20
C THR A 72 19.96 -3.67 21.50
N SER A 73 19.45 -4.90 21.41
CA SER A 73 19.20 -5.72 22.58
C SER A 73 20.58 -6.13 23.08
N MET A 74 21.18 -5.29 23.92
CA MET A 74 22.26 -5.72 24.79
C MET A 74 21.66 -6.68 25.81
N ALA A 75 21.84 -7.96 25.57
CA ALA A 75 21.80 -9.01 26.56
C ALA A 75 23.15 -9.72 26.53
#